data_AF-A0A3A5HGF7-F1
#
_entry.id   AF-A0A3A5HGF7-F1
#
_cell.length_a   1.000
_cell.length_b   1.000
_cell.length_c   1.000
_cell.angle_alpha   90.00
_cell.angle_beta   90.00
_cell.angle_gamma   90.00
#
_symmetry.space_group_name_H-M   'P 1'
#
loop_
_entity.id
_entity.type
_entity.pdbx_description
1 polymer ?
#
loop_
_entity_poly.entity_id
_entity_poly.type
_entity_poly.pdbx_seq_one_letter_code
_entity_poly.pdbx_strand_id
1 'polypeptide(L)'
;MELKKLMNFAEKFFSVLIIIVTCILFSISIYTLLSSIVLADAITNDLLFQLTNQFLQSALLFIIGLEIALTLVKHSFVNVIELLIFAMVRKILLESESSLDVVLVVLSIIALILVRNYIKKETLESLLREN
;
A
#
# COMPACT_ATOMS: atom_id res chain seq x y z
N MET A 1 -14.22 31.01 7.77
CA MET A 1 -13.21 30.52 8.74
C MET A 1 -13.68 29.23 9.43
N GLU A 2 -14.96 29.13 9.79
CA GLU A 2 -15.60 27.93 10.37
C GLU A 2 -15.56 26.69 9.44
N LEU A 3 -15.88 26.84 8.15
CA LEU A 3 -15.91 25.73 7.19
C LEU A 3 -14.54 25.06 6.98
N LYS A 4 -13.46 25.84 6.91
CA LYS A 4 -12.09 25.29 6.79
C LYS A 4 -11.66 24.52 8.05
N LYS A 5 -12.10 24.96 9.23
CA LYS A 5 -11.82 24.23 10.49
C LYS A 5 -12.57 22.90 10.54
N LEU A 6 -13.84 22.87 10.11
CA LEU A 6 -14.63 21.64 10.02
C LEU A 6 -14.05 20.63 9.03
N MET A 7 -13.60 21.11 7.86
CA MET A 7 -12.99 20.26 6.84
C MET A 7 -11.68 19.63 7.33
N ASN A 8 -10.77 20.44 7.90
CA ASN A 8 -9.51 19.93 8.46
C ASN A 8 -9.73 19.00 9.67
N PHE A 9 -10.80 19.20 10.45
CA PHE A 9 -11.16 18.31 11.54
C PHE A 9 -11.66 16.96 11.01
N ALA A 10 -12.53 16.96 9.99
CA ALA A 10 -13.03 15.76 9.35
C ALA A 10 -11.89 14.94 8.70
N GLU A 11 -10.96 15.58 7.99
CA GLU A 11 -9.80 14.91 7.39
C GLU A 11 -8.93 14.21 8.45
N LYS A 12 -8.61 14.89 9.54
CA LYS A 12 -7.83 14.30 10.65
C LYS A 12 -8.58 13.14 11.29
N PHE A 13 -9.89 13.26 11.49
CA PHE A 13 -10.72 12.22 12.07
C PHE A 13 -10.72 10.96 11.19
N PHE A 14 -10.95 11.09 9.89
CA PHE A 14 -10.92 9.97 8.94
C PHE A 14 -9.56 9.28 8.89
N SER A 15 -8.47 10.07 8.86
CA SER A 15 -7.11 9.50 8.84
C SER A 15 -6.83 8.68 10.11
N VAL A 16 -7.15 9.22 11.28
CA VAL A 16 -7.00 8.52 12.57
C VAL A 16 -7.86 7.26 12.61
N LEU A 17 -9.10 7.33 12.15
CA LEU A 17 -10.01 6.18 12.09
C LEU A 17 -9.45 5.06 11.20
N ILE A 18 -8.95 5.38 10.01
CA ILE A 18 -8.36 4.39 9.11
C ILE A 18 -7.10 3.77 9.72
N ILE A 19 -6.24 4.57 10.37
CA ILE A 19 -5.04 4.06 11.05
C ILE A 19 -5.42 3.10 12.18
N ILE A 20 -6.43 3.44 12.99
CA ILE A 20 -6.90 2.56 14.08
C ILE A 20 -7.47 1.25 13.51
N VAL A 21 -8.35 1.33 12.50
CA VAL A 21 -8.96 0.14 11.88
C VAL A 21 -7.89 -0.78 11.27
N THR A 22 -6.97 -0.21 10.50
CA THR A 22 -5.89 -1.00 9.88
C THR A 22 -4.99 -1.64 10.96
N CYS A 23 -4.69 -0.93 12.05
CA CYS A 23 -3.89 -1.47 13.16
C CYS A 23 -4.58 -2.63 13.88
N ILE A 24 -5.90 -2.54 14.09
CA ILE A 24 -6.72 -3.63 14.64
C ILE A 24 -6.68 -4.85 13.71
N LEU A 25 -6.91 -4.66 12.40
CA LEU A 25 -6.86 -5.73 11.42
C LEU A 25 -5.49 -6.42 11.36
N PHE A 26 -4.41 -5.63 11.43
CA PHE A 26 -3.06 -6.17 11.46
C PHE A 26 -2.81 -6.98 12.74
N SER A 27 -3.26 -6.49 13.89
CA SER A 27 -3.15 -7.20 15.16
C SER A 27 -3.90 -8.54 15.13
N ILE A 28 -5.10 -8.59 14.55
CA ILE A 28 -5.86 -9.83 14.34
C ILE A 28 -5.07 -10.78 13.43
N SER A 29 -4.49 -10.30 12.34
CA SER A 29 -3.70 -11.13 11.43
C SER A 29 -2.45 -11.72 12.11
N ILE A 30 -1.79 -10.97 12.99
CA ILE A 30 -0.65 -11.50 13.75
C ILE A 30 -1.12 -12.56 14.75
N TYR A 31 -2.24 -12.32 15.43
CA TYR A 31 -2.82 -13.28 16.36
C TYR A 31 -3.17 -14.62 15.67
N THR A 32 -3.77 -14.59 14.48
CA THR A 32 -4.11 -15.81 13.73
C THR A 32 -2.89 -16.58 13.24
N LEU A 33 -1.82 -15.86 12.85
CA LEU A 33 -0.54 -16.49 12.50
C LEU A 33 0.11 -17.15 13.72
N LEU A 34 0.10 -16.48 14.88
CA LEU A 34 0.68 -17.01 16.11
C LEU A 34 -0.10 -18.23 16.62
N SER A 35 -1.43 -18.20 16.59
CA SER A 35 -2.24 -19.35 16.98
C SER A 35 -2.00 -20.56 16.06
N SER A 36 -1.77 -20.33 14.77
CA SER A 36 -1.44 -21.40 13.81
C SER A 36 -0.11 -22.09 14.13
N ILE A 37 0.86 -21.38 14.70
CA ILE A 37 2.13 -21.97 15.17
C ILE A 37 1.91 -22.78 16.46
N VAL A 38 1.13 -22.26 17.40
CA VAL A 38 0.88 -22.92 18.70
C VAL A 38 0.08 -24.21 18.54
N LEU A 39 -0.86 -24.25 17.59
CA LEU A 39 -1.67 -25.43 17.31
C LEU A 39 -0.96 -26.45 16.39
N ALA A 40 0.19 -26.11 15.83
CA ALA A 40 0.92 -27.01 14.95
C ALA A 40 1.62 -28.12 15.74
N ASP A 41 1.34 -29.36 15.38
CA ASP A 41 1.94 -30.56 16.00
C ASP A 41 3.45 -30.66 15.73
N ALA A 42 3.91 -30.15 14.59
CA ALA A 42 5.33 -30.07 14.23
C ALA A 42 5.60 -28.85 13.34
N ILE A 43 6.72 -28.17 13.59
CA ILE A 43 7.19 -27.06 12.75
C ILE A 43 7.93 -27.66 11.55
N THR A 44 7.26 -27.70 10.39
CA THR A 44 7.85 -28.15 9.12
C THR A 44 8.31 -26.96 8.26
N ASN A 45 9.21 -27.20 7.31
CA ASN A 45 9.63 -26.16 6.35
C ASN A 45 8.46 -25.63 5.52
N ASP A 46 7.50 -26.50 5.16
CA ASP A 46 6.31 -26.11 4.41
C ASP A 46 5.40 -25.19 5.23
N LEU A 47 5.21 -25.50 6.52
CA LEU A 47 4.45 -24.63 7.43
C LEU A 47 5.15 -23.27 7.58
N LEU A 48 6.47 -23.25 7.76
CA LEU A 48 7.25 -22.01 7.84
C LEU A 48 7.12 -21.18 6.57
N PHE A 49 7.19 -21.81 5.39
CA PHE A 49 7.00 -21.13 4.11
C PHE A 49 5.59 -20.54 3.99
N GLN A 50 4.55 -21.32 4.33
CA GLN A 50 3.15 -20.85 4.29
C GLN A 50 2.91 -19.67 5.24
N LEU A 51 3.37 -19.77 6.50
CA LEU A 51 3.23 -18.71 7.48
C LEU A 51 4.00 -17.45 7.08
N THR A 52 5.19 -17.61 6.51
CA THR A 52 6.00 -16.47 6.02
C THR A 52 5.31 -15.79 4.85
N ASN A 53 4.77 -16.56 3.91
CA ASN A 53 4.02 -16.00 2.79
C ASN A 53 2.77 -15.26 3.29
N GLN A 54 1.99 -15.88 4.18
CA GLN A 54 0.79 -15.27 4.74
C GLN A 54 1.09 -14.01 5.57
N PHE A 55 2.20 -14.00 6.33
CA PHE A 55 2.69 -12.82 7.01
C PHE A 55 3.04 -11.69 6.03
N LEU A 56 3.80 -12.00 4.99
CA LEU A 56 4.19 -11.02 3.97
C LEU A 56 2.98 -10.47 3.23
N GLN A 57 1.99 -11.33 2.94
CA GLN A 57 0.72 -10.92 2.34
C GLN A 57 0.00 -9.90 3.22
N SER A 58 -0.19 -10.20 4.50
CA SER A 58 -0.86 -9.29 5.44
C SER A 58 -0.08 -7.99 5.66
N ALA A 59 1.24 -8.06 5.80
CA ALA A 59 2.08 -6.89 6.03
C ALA A 59 2.06 -5.92 4.84
N LEU A 60 2.23 -6.42 3.61
CA LEU A 60 2.20 -5.58 2.42
C LEU A 60 0.79 -5.03 2.15
N LEU A 61 -0.29 -5.75 2.52
CA LEU A 61 -1.66 -5.23 2.46
C LEU A 61 -1.86 -4.06 3.41
N PHE A 62 -1.35 -4.19 4.64
CA PHE A 62 -1.43 -3.15 5.65
C PHE A 62 -0.70 -1.88 5.21
N ILE A 63 0.52 -2.01 4.66
CA ILE A 63 1.30 -0.86 4.16
C ILE A 63 0.51 -0.13 3.07
N ILE A 64 -0.04 -0.85 2.09
CA ILE A 64 -0.88 -0.25 1.04
C ILE A 64 -2.08 0.48 1.65
N GLY A 65 -2.80 -0.16 2.57
CA GLY A 65 -3.97 0.45 3.21
C GLY A 65 -3.63 1.74 3.96
N LEU A 66 -2.53 1.75 4.71
CA LEU A 66 -2.05 2.91 5.44
C LEU A 66 -1.63 4.04 4.49
N GLU A 67 -0.90 3.70 3.43
CA GLU A 67 -0.41 4.70 2.50
C GLU A 67 -1.55 5.31 1.67
N ILE A 68 -2.56 4.52 1.30
CA ILE A 68 -3.80 5.03 0.65
C ILE A 68 -4.48 6.03 1.58
N ALA A 69 -4.60 5.71 2.87
CA ALA A 69 -5.20 6.60 3.87
C ALA A 69 -4.44 7.93 3.98
N LEU A 70 -3.11 7.87 4.01
CA LEU A 70 -2.25 9.05 4.07
C LEU A 70 -2.30 9.87 2.78
N THR A 71 -2.39 9.20 1.64
CA THR A 71 -2.43 9.84 0.32
C THR A 71 -3.76 10.54 0.07
N LEU A 72 -4.87 9.96 0.54
CA LEU A 72 -6.19 10.62 0.55
C LEU A 72 -6.17 11.96 1.28
N VAL A 73 -5.50 12.02 2.43
CA VAL A 73 -5.38 13.27 3.21
C VAL A 73 -4.43 14.27 2.56
N LYS A 74 -3.34 13.80 1.95
CA LYS A 74 -2.35 14.68 1.31
C LYS A 74 -2.79 15.18 -0.07
N HIS A 75 -3.87 14.64 -0.64
CA HIS A 75 -4.38 14.98 -1.98
C HIS A 75 -3.30 15.06 -3.09
N SER A 76 -2.21 14.31 -2.95
CA SER A 76 -1.10 14.32 -3.91
C SER A 76 -1.26 13.18 -4.92
N PHE A 77 -1.63 13.52 -6.15
CA PHE A 77 -1.75 12.55 -7.24
C PHE A 77 -0.43 11.82 -7.54
N VAL A 78 0.73 12.49 -7.36
CA VAL A 78 2.05 11.85 -7.56
C VAL A 78 2.27 10.71 -6.58
N ASN A 79 1.82 10.88 -5.33
CA ASN A 79 1.93 9.84 -4.29
C ASN A 79 1.01 8.65 -4.60
N VAL A 80 -0.14 8.88 -5.25
CA VAL A 80 -1.05 7.80 -5.68
C VAL A 80 -0.34 6.89 -6.69
N ILE A 81 0.43 7.45 -7.63
CA ILE A 81 1.11 6.65 -8.66
C ILE A 81 2.20 5.75 -8.03
N GLU A 82 2.95 6.26 -7.05
CA GLU A 82 3.95 5.48 -6.31
C GLU A 82 3.30 4.30 -5.57
N LEU A 83 2.13 4.56 -4.97
CA LEU A 83 1.30 3.56 -4.31
C LEU A 83 0.79 2.48 -5.26
N LEU A 84 0.33 2.87 -6.45
CA LEU A 84 -0.13 1.94 -7.48
C LEU A 84 1.02 1.05 -7.96
N ILE A 85 2.22 1.60 -8.14
CA ILE A 85 3.41 0.82 -8.47
C ILE A 85 3.72 -0.18 -7.36
N PHE A 86 3.70 0.25 -6.09
CA PHE A 86 3.92 -0.64 -4.95
C PHE A 86 2.87 -1.77 -4.87
N ALA A 87 1.59 -1.45 -5.09
CA ALA A 87 0.51 -2.43 -5.12
C ALA A 87 0.68 -3.46 -6.25
N MET A 88 1.17 -3.04 -7.41
CA MET A 88 1.47 -3.93 -8.53
C MET A 88 2.66 -4.83 -8.26
N VAL A 89 3.77 -4.27 -7.76
CA VAL A 89 4.98 -5.05 -7.41
C VAL A 89 4.66 -6.11 -6.36
N ARG A 90 3.85 -5.76 -5.36
CA ARG A 90 3.38 -6.69 -4.34
C ARG A 90 2.71 -7.93 -4.95
N LYS A 91 1.90 -7.77 -6.01
CA LYS A 91 1.22 -8.89 -6.67
C LYS A 91 2.22 -9.95 -7.12
N ILE A 92 3.33 -9.53 -7.74
CA ILE A 92 4.43 -10.41 -8.19
C ILE A 92 5.12 -11.13 -7.01
N LEU A 93 5.25 -10.47 -5.86
CA LEU A 93 5.95 -11.02 -4.69
C LEU A 93 5.14 -12.10 -3.94
N LEU A 94 3.82 -12.08 -4.08
CA LEU A 94 2.91 -12.85 -3.22
C LEU A 94 2.13 -13.93 -3.96
N GLU A 95 1.90 -13.74 -5.26
CA GLU A 95 1.09 -14.62 -6.08
C GLU A 95 2.00 -15.36 -7.06
N SER A 96 1.81 -16.68 -7.18
CA SER A 96 2.44 -17.49 -8.21
C SER A 96 1.71 -17.26 -9.54
N GLU A 97 1.96 -16.09 -10.12
CA GLU A 97 1.33 -15.65 -11.36
C GLU A 97 1.93 -16.36 -12.58
N SER A 98 1.15 -16.49 -13.65
CA SER A 98 1.67 -16.96 -14.93
C SER A 98 2.79 -16.03 -15.39
N SER A 99 3.81 -16.56 -16.06
CA SER A 99 4.91 -15.75 -16.60
C SER A 99 4.41 -14.60 -17.49
N LEU A 100 3.26 -14.78 -18.17
CA LEU A 100 2.62 -13.73 -18.96
C LEU A 100 2.03 -12.61 -18.09
N ASP A 101 1.40 -12.95 -16.98
CA ASP A 101 0.80 -11.97 -16.08
C ASP A 101 1.88 -11.09 -15.43
N VAL A 102 3.02 -11.69 -15.05
CA VAL A 102 4.18 -10.96 -14.55
C VAL A 102 4.68 -9.94 -15.58
N VAL A 103 4.76 -10.30 -16.87
CA VAL A 103 5.18 -9.38 -17.93
C VAL A 103 4.20 -8.21 -18.07
N LEU A 104 2.89 -8.47 -18.01
CA LEU A 104 1.86 -7.42 -18.07
C LEU A 104 1.93 -6.47 -16.87
N VAL A 105 2.19 -6.99 -15.67
CA VAL A 105 2.38 -6.16 -14.47
C VAL A 105 3.64 -5.30 -14.61
N VAL A 106 4.75 -5.87 -15.07
CA VAL A 106 5.99 -5.11 -15.30
C VAL A 106 5.77 -4.01 -16.35
N LEU A 107 5.06 -4.30 -17.44
CA LEU A 107 4.73 -3.29 -18.46
C LEU A 107 3.86 -2.16 -17.89
N SER A 108 2.91 -2.51 -17.02
CA SER A 108 2.05 -1.54 -16.33
C SER A 108 2.86 -0.62 -15.40
N ILE A 109 3.83 -1.18 -14.66
CA ILE A 109 4.74 -0.41 -13.81
C ILE A 109 5.57 0.58 -14.65
N ILE A 110 6.11 0.15 -15.79
CA ILE A 110 6.86 1.02 -16.69
C ILE A 110 5.99 2.19 -17.17
N ALA A 111 4.76 1.91 -17.60
CA ALA A 111 3.82 2.94 -18.02
C ALA A 111 3.52 3.95 -16.91
N LEU A 112 3.29 3.47 -15.67
CA LEU A 112 3.06 4.33 -14.51
C LEU A 112 4.27 5.22 -14.18
N ILE A 113 5.49 4.69 -14.28
CA ILE A 113 6.72 5.46 -14.06
C ILE A 113 6.86 6.60 -15.09
N LEU A 114 6.52 6.32 -16.36
CA LEU A 114 6.54 7.34 -17.42
C LEU A 114 5.54 8.47 -17.13
N VAL A 115 4.30 8.12 -16.77
CA VAL A 115 3.25 9.08 -16.41
C VAL A 115 3.67 9.92 -15.20
N ARG A 116 4.23 9.28 -14.17
CA ARG A 116 4.75 9.98 -12.98
C ARG A 116 5.82 11.01 -13.36
N ASN A 117 6.78 10.62 -14.18
CA ASN A 117 7.85 11.53 -14.60
C ASN A 117 7.33 12.70 -15.44
N TYR A 118 6.33 12.46 -16.29
CA TYR A 118 5.68 13.52 -17.08
C TYR A 118 5.00 14.56 -16.18
N ILE A 119 4.15 14.12 -15.24
CA ILE A 119 3.43 15.01 -14.31
C ILE A 119 4.42 15.80 -13.44
N LYS A 120 5.48 15.14 -12.97
CA LYS A 120 6.53 15.79 -12.18
C LYS A 120 7.26 16.87 -12.99
N LYS A 121 7.53 16.64 -14.28
CA LYS A 121 8.19 17.64 -15.13
C LYS A 121 7.32 18.88 -15.33
N GLU A 122 6.04 18.72 -15.66
CA GLU A 122 5.11 19.86 -15.82
C GLU A 122 5.02 20.72 -14.55
N THR A 123 4.95 20.06 -13.39
CA THR A 123 4.89 20.75 -12.09
C THR A 123 6.17 21.55 -11.77
N LEU A 124 7.33 21.10 -12.25
CA LEU A 124 8.61 21.77 -12.02
C LEU A 124 8.79 22.96 -12.96
N GLU A 125 8.35 22.84 -14.22
CA GLU A 125 8.42 23.94 -15.19
C GLU A 125 7.50 25.10 -14.83
N SER A 126 6.34 24.86 -14.21
CA SER A 126 5.46 25.94 -13.74
C SER A 126 6.10 26.77 -12.62
N LEU A 127 6.80 26.12 -11.68
CA LEU A 127 7.49 26.80 -10.57
C LEU A 127 8.66 27.68 -11.05
N LEU A 128 9.32 27.28 -12.14
CA LEU A 128 10.41 28.07 -12.74
C LEU A 128 9.92 29.26 -13.59
N ARG A 129 8.66 29.28 -14.02
CA ARG A 129 8.08 30.42 -14.77
C ARG A 129 7.52 31.51 -13.86
N GLU A 130 7.28 31.20 -12.59
CA GLU A 130 6.70 32.13 -11.61
C GLU A 130 7.76 32.91 -10.80
N ASN A 131 9.05 32.65 -11.05
CA ASN A 131 10.20 33.27 -10.39
C ASN A 131 11.11 33.95 -11.44
#